data_AF-A0A7X6ZGL3-F1
#
_entry.id   AF-A0A7X6ZGL3-F1
#
_cell.length_a   1.000
_cell.length_b   1.000
_cell.length_c   1.000
_cell.angle_alpha   90.00
_cell.angle_beta   90.00
_cell.angle_gamma   90.00
#
_symmetry.space_group_name_H-M   'P 1'
#
loop_
_entity.id
_entity.type
_entity.pdbx_description
1 polymer ?
#
loop_
_entity_poly.entity_id
_entity_poly.type
_entity_poly.pdbx_seq_one_letter_code
_entity_poly.pdbx_strand_id
1 'polypeptide(L)' 'TLLESSDDSEERRLFYVAVTRAKDTLYLCSPSLRRAPDKTIMYLQPSRFLNEIPPDKFNLKNVSFI' A
#
# COMPACT_ATOMS: atom_id res chain seq x y z
N THR A 1 23.22 -5.89 12.25
CA THR A 1 22.15 -6.89 12.06
C THR A 1 22.01 -7.14 10.59
N LEU A 2 22.74 -8.15 10.09
CA LEU A 2 22.82 -8.53 8.68
C LEU A 2 21.60 -9.40 8.34
N LEU A 3 21.06 -9.20 7.12
CA LEU A 3 20.09 -10.04 6.38
C LEU A 3 18.58 -9.84 6.64
N GLU A 4 18.03 -8.69 6.24
CA GLU A 4 16.67 -8.63 5.64
C GLU A 4 16.63 -7.68 4.42
N SER A 5 17.77 -7.42 3.79
CA SER A 5 17.73 -6.95 2.40
C SER A 5 17.43 -8.17 1.52
N SER A 6 16.32 -8.11 0.78
CA SER A 6 16.17 -8.76 -0.53
C SER A 6 15.38 -10.07 -0.62
N ASP A 7 14.19 -10.17 -0.02
CA ASP A 7 13.14 -10.90 -0.76
C ASP A 7 11.72 -10.36 -0.56
N ASP A 8 11.51 -9.08 -0.88
CA ASP A 8 10.15 -8.55 -1.09
C ASP A 8 9.47 -9.20 -2.32
N SER A 9 10.06 -10.24 -2.95
CA SER A 9 9.50 -10.86 -4.16
C SER A 9 8.14 -11.49 -3.91
N GLU A 10 7.95 -12.12 -2.75
CA GLU A 10 6.66 -12.71 -2.36
C GLU A 10 5.61 -11.60 -2.19
N GLU A 11 5.92 -10.54 -1.44
CA GLU A 11 5.02 -9.39 -1.27
C GLU A 11 4.72 -8.69 -2.60
N ARG A 12 5.72 -8.56 -3.47
CA ARG A 12 5.58 -8.01 -4.83
C ARG A 12 4.70 -8.90 -5.70
N ARG A 13 4.84 -10.22 -5.61
CA ARG A 13 3.99 -11.18 -6.33
C ARG A 13 2.56 -11.11 -5.82
N LEU A 14 2.34 -10.98 -4.52
CA LEU A 14 1.02 -10.77 -3.93
C LEU A 14 0.39 -9.46 -4.43
N PHE A 15 1.15 -8.37 -4.44
CA PHE A 15 0.69 -7.09 -4.98
C PHE A 15 0.34 -7.19 -6.48
N TYR A 16 1.22 -7.79 -7.28
CA TYR A 16 0.99 -8.02 -8.71
C TYR A 16 -0.29 -8.83 -8.96
N VAL A 17 -0.49 -9.92 -8.21
CA VAL A 17 -1.72 -10.72 -8.31
C VAL A 17 -2.92 -9.86 -7.92
N ALA A 18 -2.90 -9.13 -6.81
CA ALA A 18 -4.02 -8.29 -6.39
C ALA A 18 -4.38 -7.23 -7.47
N VAL A 19 -3.38 -6.58 -8.06
CA VAL A 19 -3.56 -5.56 -9.12
C VAL A 19 -4.16 -6.18 -10.39
N THR A 20 -3.65 -7.33 -10.83
CA THR A 20 -4.06 -7.97 -12.09
C THR A 20 -5.38 -8.74 -12.00
N ARG A 21 -5.98 -8.88 -10.80
CA ARG A 21 -7.31 -9.47 -10.62
C ARG A 21 -8.43 -8.53 -11.06
N ALA A 22 -8.21 -7.22 -10.97
CA ALA A 22 -9.16 -6.23 -11.45
C ALA A 22 -9.17 -6.21 -12.98
N LYS A 23 -10.36 -6.34 -13.58
CA LYS A 23 -10.52 -6.28 -15.03
C LYS A 23 -10.74 -4.85 -15.54
N ASP A 24 -11.67 -4.14 -14.90
CA ASP A 24 -12.14 -2.85 -15.40
C ASP A 24 -11.69 -1.67 -14.51
N THR A 25 -11.82 -1.78 -13.19
CA THR A 25 -11.43 -0.72 -12.23
C THR A 25 -10.72 -1.30 -11.01
N LEU A 26 -9.66 -0.61 -10.57
CA LEU A 26 -8.88 -0.96 -9.38
C LEU A 26 -8.83 0.23 -8.42
N TYR A 27 -9.21 -0.01 -7.18
CA TYR A 27 -9.07 0.95 -6.09
C TYR A 27 -8.12 0.41 -5.04
N LEU A 28 -7.09 1.19 -4.72
CA LEU A 28 -6.12 0.88 -3.67
C LEU A 28 -6.32 1.85 -2.51
N CYS A 29 -6.41 1.31 -1.29
CA CYS A 29 -6.63 2.10 -0.08
C CYS A 29 -5.42 1.96 0.84
N SER A 30 -4.88 3.08 1.29
CA SER A 30 -3.81 3.12 2.29
C SER A 30 -4.24 4.01 3.46
N PRO A 31 -4.46 3.45 4.67
CA PRO A 31 -4.77 4.27 5.83
C PRO A 31 -3.55 5.05 6.28
N SER A 32 -3.71 6.34 6.60
CA SER A 32 -2.64 7.17 7.17
C SER A 32 -2.45 6.95 8.67
N LEU A 33 -3.46 6.38 9.33
CA LEU A 33 -3.45 6.13 10.77
C LEU A 33 -4.10 4.79 11.10
N ARG A 34 -3.58 4.13 12.13
CA ARG A 34 -4.19 2.96 12.76
C ARG A 34 -4.25 3.16 14.27
N ARG A 35 -5.39 2.85 14.87
CA ARG A 35 -5.53 2.77 16.33
C ARG A 35 -5.17 1.37 16.78
N ALA A 36 -4.17 1.26 17.65
CA ALA A 36 -3.78 0.01 18.26
C ALA A 36 -4.70 -0.34 19.46
N PRO A 37 -4.74 -1.60 19.92
CA PRO A 37 -5.62 -2.04 21.01
C PRO A 37 -5.39 -1.29 22.33
N ASP A 38 -4.18 -0.77 22.53
CA ASP A 38 -3.75 0.05 23.67
C ASP A 38 -4.18 1.53 23.57
N LYS A 39 -5.02 1.88 22.57
CA LYS A 39 -5.45 3.24 22.23
C LYS A 39 -4.34 4.15 21.67
N THR A 40 -3.16 3.61 21.36
CA THR A 40 -2.10 4.37 20.71
C THR A 40 -2.45 4.62 19.25
N ILE A 41 -2.20 5.85 18.78
CA ILE A 41 -2.33 6.21 17.36
C ILE A 41 -0.98 5.96 16.69
N MET A 42 -0.96 5.07 15.70
CA MET A 42 0.20 4.84 14.85
C MET A 42 -0.02 5.49 13.49
N TYR A 43 0.94 6.29 13.05
CA TYR A 43 0.99 6.80 11.68
C TYR A 43 1.56 5.72 10.76
N LEU A 44 0.90 5.50 9.65
CA LEU A 44 1.28 4.50 8.65
C LEU A 44 1.75 5.21 7.40
N GLN A 45 2.84 4.69 6.81
CA GLN A 45 3.29 5.12 5.50
C GLN A 45 2.60 4.27 4.43
N PRO A 46 2.27 4.85 3.26
CA PRO A 46 1.78 4.07 2.13
C PRO A 46 2.75 2.98 1.70
N SER A 47 2.21 1.90 1.12
CA SER A 47 3.05 0.82 0.59
C SER A 47 4.00 1.33 -0.48
N ARG A 48 5.27 0.90 -0.42
CA ARG A 48 6.31 1.27 -1.39
C ARG A 48 5.93 0.92 -2.83
N PHE A 49 5.15 -0.15 -3.04
CA PHE A 49 4.72 -0.59 -4.36
C PHE A 49 3.82 0.44 -5.07
N LEU A 50 3.20 1.37 -4.33
CA LEU A 50 2.45 2.47 -4.92
C LEU A 50 3.36 3.48 -5.65
N ASN A 51 4.59 3.68 -5.15
CA ASN A 51 5.55 4.61 -5.76
C ASN A 51 6.16 4.07 -7.05
N GLU A 52 6.04 2.75 -7.29
CA GLU A 52 6.55 2.09 -8.49
C GLU A 52 5.53 2.13 -9.64
N ILE A 53 4.27 2.45 -9.35
CA ILE A 53 3.25 2.62 -10.39
C ILE A 53 3.52 3.96 -11.10
N PRO A 54 3.54 3.98 -12.44
CA PRO A 54 3.69 5.22 -13.17
C PRO A 54 2.61 6.25 -12.79
N PRO A 55 2.97 7.51 -12.50
CA PRO A 55 2.04 8.52 -11.97
C PRO A 55 0.90 8.88 -12.94
N ASP A 56 1.05 8.58 -14.22
CA ASP A 56 0.02 8.74 -15.25
C ASP A 56 -1.06 7.64 -15.21
N LYS A 57 -0.86 6.57 -14.45
CA LYS A 57 -1.75 5.39 -14.42
C LYS A 57 -2.75 5.37 -13.27
N PHE A 58 -2.64 6.29 -12.31
CA PHE A 58 -3.54 6.33 -11.16
C PHE A 58 -3.85 7.75 -10.72
N ASN A 59 -5.01 7.92 -10.11
CA ASN A 59 -5.44 9.18 -9.54
C ASN A 59 -5.37 9.08 -8.01
N LEU A 60 -4.41 9.80 -7.40
CA LEU A 60 -4.32 9.89 -5.95
C LEU A 60 -5.45 10.76 -5.39
N LYS A 61 -6.21 10.19 -4.47
CA LYS A 61 -7.24 10.91 -3.73
C LYS A 61 -6.97 10.79 -2.23
N ASN A 62 -6.65 11.92 -1.61
CA ASN A 62 -6.56 12.01 -0.15
C ASN A 62 -7.99 12.20 0.39
N VAL A 63 -8.58 11.10 0.84
CA VAL A 63 -9.93 11.13 1.43
C VAL A 63 -9.81 11.12 2.94
N SER A 64 -9.90 12.31 3.53
CA SER A 64 -9.98 12.50 4.97
C SER A 64 -11.45 12.50 5.37
N PHE A 65 -11.90 11.45 6.06
CA PHE A 65 -13.19 11.48 6.74
C PHE A 65 -12.98 12.19 8.09
N ILE A 66 -13.34 13.47 8.15
CA ILE A 66 -13.53 14.24 9.39
C ILE A 66 -15.01 14.19 9.72
#